data_AF-A0AAV7JZK0-F1
#
_entry.id   AF-A0AAV7JZK0-F1
#
_cell.length_a   1.000
_cell.length_b   1.000
_cell.length_c   1.000
_cell.angle_alpha   90.00
_cell.angle_beta   90.00
_cell.angle_gamma   90.00
#
_symmetry.space_group_name_H-M   'P 1'
#
loop_
_entity.id
_entity.type
_entity.pdbx_description
1 polymer ?
#
loop_
_entity_poly.entity_id
_entity_poly.type
_entity_poly.pdbx_seq_one_letter_code
_entity_poly.pdbx_strand_id
1 'polypeptide(L)'
;MVIPPQRNIPDFLEQCVNAIEGMSPNGMESEGIYRIPANQEEMINLINKFEADSSVHLTHHTQNIYTLAGTLKCFFQKLPDPLISEESAANLLKITGK
;
A
#
# COMPACT_ATOMS: atom_id res chain seq x y z
N MET A 1 -32.47 1.55 -3.57
CA MET A 1 -31.14 0.97 -3.80
C MET A 1 -30.13 2.08 -3.56
N VAL A 2 -29.48 2.09 -2.40
CA VAL A 2 -28.39 3.05 -2.13
C VAL A 2 -27.17 2.53 -2.87
N ILE A 3 -26.75 3.25 -3.91
CA ILE A 3 -25.45 3.00 -4.55
C ILE A 3 -24.43 3.39 -3.50
N PRO A 4 -23.60 2.46 -2.98
CA PRO A 4 -22.55 2.82 -2.06
C PRO A 4 -21.66 3.88 -2.73
N PRO A 5 -21.19 4.90 -1.99
CA PRO A 5 -20.35 5.94 -2.58
C PRO A 5 -19.20 5.28 -3.33
N GLN A 6 -18.96 5.70 -4.58
CA GLN A 6 -17.84 5.18 -5.35
C GLN A 6 -16.56 5.39 -4.55
N ARG A 7 -15.95 4.28 -4.14
CA ARG A 7 -14.66 4.29 -3.45
C ARG A 7 -13.60 4.54 -4.52
N ASN A 8 -13.11 5.79 -4.58
CA ASN A 8 -11.99 6.17 -5.45
C ASN A 8 -10.67 5.73 -4.80
N ILE A 9 -10.50 4.42 -4.61
CA ILE A 9 -9.26 3.82 -4.13
C ILE A 9 -8.53 3.25 -5.35
N PRO A 10 -7.25 3.58 -5.57
CA PRO A 10 -6.46 2.96 -6.62
C PRO A 10 -6.43 1.43 -6.49
N ASP A 11 -6.69 0.71 -7.60
CA ASP A 11 -6.70 -0.75 -7.65
C ASP A 11 -5.41 -1.36 -7.08
N PHE A 12 -4.26 -0.69 -7.30
CA PHE A 12 -2.98 -1.04 -6.71
C PHE A 12 -3.04 -1.23 -5.19
N LEU A 13 -3.65 -0.26 -4.49
CA LEU A 13 -3.73 -0.26 -3.04
C LEU A 13 -4.64 -1.39 -2.56
N GLU A 14 -5.78 -1.57 -3.22
CA GLU A 14 -6.72 -2.62 -2.87
C GLU A 14 -6.08 -4.01 -3.06
N GLN A 15 -5.36 -4.21 -4.16
CA GLN A 15 -4.64 -5.46 -4.39
C GLN A 15 -3.51 -5.70 -3.38
N CYS A 16 -2.70 -4.69 -3.06
CA CYS A 16 -1.64 -4.81 -2.05
C CYS A 16 -2.21 -5.21 -0.69
N VAL A 17 -3.26 -4.51 -0.24
CA VAL A 17 -3.88 -4.75 1.06
C VAL A 17 -4.53 -6.13 1.09
N ASN A 18 -5.31 -6.49 0.07
CA ASN A 18 -5.94 -7.81 -0.01
C ASN A 18 -4.91 -8.94 -0.08
N ALA A 19 -3.77 -8.74 -0.76
CA ALA A 19 -2.69 -9.72 -0.78
C ALA A 19 -2.02 -9.88 0.59
N ILE A 20 -1.82 -8.78 1.30
CA ILE A 20 -1.22 -8.77 2.64
C ILE A 20 -2.15 -9.41 3.68
N GLU A 21 -3.43 -9.07 3.65
CA GLU A 21 -4.42 -9.49 4.64
C GLU A 21 -5.01 -10.88 4.32
N GLY A 22 -5.21 -11.19 3.04
CA GLY A 22 -6.04 -12.32 2.60
C GLY A 22 -5.31 -13.55 2.07
N MET A 23 -4.04 -13.46 1.64
CA MET A 23 -3.37 -14.55 0.91
C MET A 23 -2.28 -15.30 1.67
N SER A 24 -1.76 -14.79 2.78
CA SER A 24 -0.86 -15.56 3.65
C SER A 24 -1.63 -16.00 4.89
N PRO A 25 -1.64 -17.30 5.24
CA PRO A 25 -2.26 -17.80 6.48
C PRO A 25 -1.86 -16.97 7.71
N ASN A 26 -0.68 -16.34 7.63
CA ASN A 26 -0.01 -15.60 8.69
C ASN A 26 0.46 -14.22 8.17
N GLY A 27 -0.18 -13.62 7.16
CA GLY A 27 0.29 -12.34 6.57
C GLY A 27 0.36 -11.23 7.61
N MET A 28 -0.75 -11.01 8.31
CA MET A 28 -0.84 -10.13 9.48
C MET A 28 0.00 -10.62 10.68
N GLU A 29 0.29 -11.92 10.75
CA GLU A 29 1.10 -12.53 11.81
C GLU A 29 2.61 -12.53 11.48
N SER A 30 2.99 -12.03 10.29
CA SER A 30 4.37 -12.02 9.85
C SER A 30 5.17 -11.03 10.69
N GLU A 31 6.22 -11.53 11.36
CA GLU A 31 7.01 -10.72 12.27
C GLU A 31 7.59 -9.51 11.54
N GLY A 32 7.34 -8.32 12.09
CA GLY A 32 7.92 -7.09 11.55
C GLY A 32 7.41 -6.73 10.16
N ILE A 33 6.23 -7.20 9.74
CA ILE A 33 5.55 -6.65 8.58
C ILE A 33 5.49 -5.11 8.69
N TYR A 34 5.75 -4.42 7.58
CA TYR A 34 6.00 -2.97 7.50
C TYR A 34 7.28 -2.44 8.17
N ARG A 35 7.86 -3.10 9.19
CA ARG A 35 9.12 -2.71 9.83
C ARG A 35 10.35 -3.21 9.08
N ILE A 36 10.35 -4.47 8.68
CA ILE A 36 11.44 -5.11 7.95
C ILE A 36 11.51 -4.51 6.53
N PRO A 37 12.71 -4.12 6.03
CA PRO A 37 12.85 -3.57 4.69
C PRO A 37 12.54 -4.62 3.63
N ALA A 38 11.92 -4.18 2.53
CA ALA A 38 11.68 -5.01 1.37
C ALA A 38 12.98 -5.24 0.57
N ASN A 39 13.00 -6.30 -0.24
CA ASN A 39 14.00 -6.45 -1.29
C ASN A 39 13.76 -5.34 -2.34
N GLN A 40 14.75 -4.47 -2.53
CA GLN A 40 14.64 -3.31 -3.41
C GLN A 40 14.45 -3.69 -4.88
N GLU A 41 15.14 -4.72 -5.36
CA GLU A 41 15.03 -5.18 -6.75
C GLU A 41 13.64 -5.75 -7.04
N GLU A 42 13.13 -6.61 -6.14
CA GLU A 42 11.78 -7.17 -6.27
C GLU A 42 10.71 -6.06 -6.24
N MET A 43 10.85 -5.10 -5.33
CA MET A 43 9.93 -3.97 -5.20
C MET A 43 9.93 -3.11 -6.46
N ILE A 44 11.11 -2.71 -6.98
CA ILE A 44 11.21 -1.91 -8.21
C ILE A 44 10.60 -2.66 -9.40
N ASN A 45 10.88 -3.96 -9.53
CA ASN A 45 10.30 -4.78 -10.59
C ASN A 45 8.77 -4.82 -10.51
N LEU A 46 8.21 -4.97 -9.30
CA LEU A 46 6.76 -4.98 -9.09
C LEU A 46 6.12 -3.63 -9.46
N ILE A 47 6.74 -2.52 -9.06
CA ILE A 47 6.29 -1.16 -9.43
C ILE A 47 6.31 -0.98 -10.94
N ASN A 48 7.42 -1.30 -11.61
CA ASN A 48 7.57 -1.12 -13.05
C ASN A 48 6.53 -1.94 -13.84
N LYS A 49 6.22 -3.16 -13.38
CA LYS A 49 5.16 -3.98 -13.99
C LYS A 49 3.79 -3.33 -13.87
N PHE A 50 3.47 -2.80 -12.69
CA PHE A 50 2.20 -2.12 -12.47
C PHE A 50 2.08 -0.80 -13.23
N GLU A 51 3.17 -0.04 -13.34
CA GLU A 51 3.24 1.19 -14.15
C GLU A 51 3.09 0.88 -15.65
N ALA A 52 3.58 -0.27 -16.12
CA ALA A 52 3.43 -0.70 -17.51
C ALA A 52 2.01 -1.21 -17.83
N ASP A 53 1.39 -1.92 -16.90
CA ASP A 53 0.03 -2.43 -17.03
C ASP A 53 -0.68 -2.47 -15.65
N SER A 54 -1.59 -1.52 -15.43
CA SER A 54 -2.32 -1.40 -14.17
C SER A 54 -3.41 -2.45 -13.97
N SER A 55 -3.68 -3.31 -14.97
CA SER A 55 -4.60 -4.45 -14.85
C SER A 55 -3.95 -5.71 -14.26
N VAL A 56 -2.62 -5.68 -14.11
CA VAL A 56 -1.84 -6.76 -13.55
C VAL A 56 -2.24 -7.04 -12.10
N HIS A 57 -2.38 -8.34 -11.76
CA HIS A 57 -2.56 -8.74 -10.38
C HIS A 57 -1.21 -8.93 -9.68
N LEU A 58 -0.96 -8.16 -8.61
CA LEU A 58 0.32 -8.15 -7.89
C LEU A 58 0.71 -9.54 -7.34
N THR A 59 -0.30 -10.33 -6.99
CA THR A 59 -0.14 -11.68 -6.42
C THR A 59 0.39 -12.69 -7.43
N HIS A 60 0.20 -12.46 -8.73
CA HIS A 60 0.85 -13.30 -9.77
C HIS A 60 2.35 -13.04 -9.90
N HIS A 61 2.86 -11.96 -9.31
CA HIS A 61 4.26 -11.56 -9.44
C HIS A 61 5.06 -11.69 -8.16
N THR A 62 4.43 -11.61 -6.99
CA THR A 62 5.10 -11.86 -5.72
C THR A 62 4.15 -12.40 -4.67
N GLN A 63 4.65 -13.32 -3.85
CA GLN A 63 4.02 -13.77 -2.60
C GLN A 63 4.82 -13.31 -1.38
N ASN A 64 5.87 -12.50 -1.60
CA ASN A 64 6.72 -11.99 -0.53
C ASN A 64 6.01 -10.83 0.17
N ILE A 65 5.55 -11.08 1.39
CA ILE A 65 4.81 -10.13 2.21
C ILE A 65 5.59 -8.83 2.47
N TYR A 66 6.92 -8.92 2.62
CA TYR A 66 7.77 -7.77 2.84
C TYR A 66 7.89 -6.92 1.58
N THR A 67 7.97 -7.57 0.41
CA THR A 67 7.93 -6.90 -0.90
C THR A 67 6.59 -6.20 -1.10
N LEU A 68 5.45 -6.85 -0.82
CA LEU A 68 4.12 -6.24 -0.90
C LEU A 68 4.00 -5.03 0.04
N ALA A 69 4.39 -5.18 1.32
CA ALA A 69 4.38 -4.10 2.31
C ALA A 69 5.32 -2.94 1.94
N GLY A 70 6.50 -3.24 1.38
CA GLY A 70 7.44 -2.23 0.88
C GLY A 70 6.87 -1.45 -0.30
N THR A 71 6.28 -2.16 -1.26
CA THR A 71 5.69 -1.57 -2.46
C THR A 71 4.50 -0.67 -2.09
N LEU A 72 3.65 -1.11 -1.17
CA LEU A 72 2.55 -0.31 -0.61
C LEU A 72 3.06 1.00 0.02
N LYS A 73 4.12 0.93 0.84
CA LYS A 73 4.74 2.14 1.42
C LYS A 73 5.33 3.05 0.35
N CYS A 74 6.00 2.49 -0.65
CA CYS A 74 6.63 3.25 -1.73
C CYS A 74 5.60 4.02 -2.55
N PHE A 75 4.41 3.44 -2.78
CA PHE A 75 3.32 4.14 -3.47
C PHE A 75 2.96 5.47 -2.79
N PHE A 76 2.74 5.46 -1.47
CA PHE A 76 2.43 6.69 -0.73
C PHE A 76 3.58 7.70 -0.71
N GLN A 77 4.83 7.23 -0.68
CA GLN A 77 6.02 8.10 -0.74
C GLN A 77 6.20 8.78 -2.10
N LYS A 78 5.67 8.19 -3.18
CA LYS A 78 5.74 8.72 -4.53
C LYS A 78 4.57 9.63 -4.91
N LEU A 79 3.57 9.79 -4.04
CA LEU A 79 2.47 10.71 -4.32
C LEU A 79 3.00 12.14 -4.47
N PRO A 80 2.48 12.94 -5.42
CA PRO A 80 2.90 14.33 -5.61
C PRO A 80 2.60 15.18 -4.38
N ASP A 81 1.47 14.90 -3.73
CA ASP A 81 1.05 15.48 -2.46
C ASP A 81 0.97 14.38 -1.39
N PRO A 82 1.32 14.66 -0.13
CA PRO A 82 1.24 13.67 0.94
C PRO A 82 -0.20 13.20 1.15
N LEU A 83 -0.37 11.91 1.45
CA LEU A 83 -1.69 11.31 1.72
C LEU A 83 -2.48 12.09 2.79
N ILE A 84 -1.78 12.56 3.83
CA ILE A 84 -2.32 13.47 4.83
C ILE A 84 -1.85 14.87 4.45
N SER A 85 -2.79 15.74 4.07
CA SER A 85 -2.48 17.13 3.73
C SER A 85 -1.88 17.88 4.93
N GLU A 86 -1.08 18.92 4.66
CA GLU A 86 -0.46 19.74 5.71
C GLU A 86 -1.50 20.35 6.67
N GLU A 87 -2.63 20.82 6.12
CA GLU A 87 -3.75 21.33 6.92
C GLU A 87 -4.30 20.25 7.87
N SER A 88 -4.53 19.04 7.34
CA SER A 88 -5.03 17.92 8.14
C SER A 88 -4.02 17.54 9.23
N ALA A 89 -2.73 17.49 8.90
CA ALA A 89 -1.66 17.22 9.85
C ALA A 89 -1.61 18.28 10.97
N ALA A 90 -1.72 19.57 10.62
CA ALA A 90 -1.76 20.67 11.58
C ALA A 90 -2.98 20.56 12.51
N ASN A 91 -4.14 20.18 11.99
CA ASN A 91 -5.35 19.97 12.80
C ASN A 91 -5.22 18.78 13.74
N LEU A 92 -4.59 17.68 13.30
CA LEU A 92 -4.29 16.54 14.15
C LEU A 92 -3.36 16.92 15.30
N LEU A 93 -2.31 17.72 15.03
CA LEU A 93 -1.37 18.18 16.07
C LEU A 93 -2.06 19.05 17.14
N LYS A 94 -2.96 19.95 16.73
CA LYS A 94 -3.76 20.78 17.66
C LYS A 94 -4.60 19.94 18.62
N ILE A 95 -5.19 18.85 18.14
CA ILE A 95 -6.00 17.93 18.96
C ILE A 95 -5.12 17.20 19.98
N THR A 96 -3.87 16.90 19.62
CA THR A 96 -2.93 16.20 20.53
C THR A 96 -2.33 17.08 21.63
N GLY A 97 -2.71 18.37 21.72
CA GLY A 97 -2.33 19.25 22.83
C GLY A 97 -0.84 19.60 22.91
N LYS A 98 -0.13 19.53 21.79
CA LYS A 98 1.20 20.12 21.63
C LYS A 98 1.11 21.51 21.02
#